data_AF-A0A8X8IBE6-F1
#
_entry.id   AF-A0A8X8IBE6-F1
#
_cell.length_a   1.000
_cell.length_b   1.000
_cell.length_c   1.000
_cell.angle_alpha   90.00
_cell.angle_beta   90.00
_cell.angle_gamma   90.00
#
_symmetry.space_group_name_H-M   'P 1'
#
loop_
_entity.id
_entity.type
_entity.pdbx_description
1 polymer ?
#
loop_
_entity_poly.entity_id
_entity_poly.type
_entity_poly.pdbx_seq_one_letter_code
_entity_poly.pdbx_strand_id
1 'polypeptide(L)' 'MCLLAAIDDATGRIVAAVFRPQEDTEGYFLLTRQMIEREGIPMSIYSDRHMIFRSPHDKLTIEQELAGSPSHCRNLAKH' A
#
# COMPACT_ATOMS: atom_id res chain seq x y z
N MET A 1 -15.30 -1.86 -11.71
CA MET A 1 -15.26 -0.55 -11.04
C MET A 1 -14.78 -0.79 -9.62
N CYS A 2 -13.61 -0.24 -9.30
CA CYS A 2 -12.96 -0.28 -7.99
C CYS A 2 -12.77 1.16 -7.48
N LEU A 3 -12.87 1.36 -6.17
CA LEU A 3 -12.57 2.62 -5.51
C LEU A 3 -11.26 2.47 -4.76
N LEU A 4 -10.29 3.32 -5.12
CA LEU A 4 -9.06 3.50 -4.36
C LEU A 4 -9.24 4.74 -3.48
N ALA A 5 -9.05 4.62 -2.17
CA ALA A 5 -9.19 5.71 -1.22
C ALA A 5 -8.02 5.76 -0.25
N ALA A 6 -7.55 6.97 0.05
CA ALA A 6 -6.57 7.23 1.09
C ALA A 6 -7.29 7.92 2.26
N ILE A 7 -7.10 7.37 3.46
CA ILE A 7 -7.75 7.82 4.68
C ILE A 7 -6.64 8.16 5.68
N ASP A 8 -6.71 9.36 6.24
CA ASP A 8 -5.87 9.76 7.37
C ASP A 8 -6.27 8.94 8.60
N ASP A 9 -5.33 8.22 9.19
CA ASP A 9 -5.56 7.32 10.32
C ASP A 9 -5.82 8.07 11.64
N ALA A 10 -5.28 9.27 11.79
CA ALA A 10 -5.48 10.09 12.99
C ALA A 10 -6.85 10.80 12.99
N THR A 11 -7.34 11.21 11.82
CA THR A 11 -8.58 11.99 11.72
C THR A 11 -9.76 11.25 11.07
N GLY A 12 -9.51 10.14 10.39
CA GLY A 12 -10.51 9.41 9.61
C GLY A 12 -10.96 10.13 8.34
N ARG A 13 -10.32 11.24 7.95
CA ARG A 13 -10.68 12.01 6.76
C ARG A 13 -10.21 11.31 5.49
N ILE A 14 -11.05 11.34 4.46
CA ILE A 14 -10.66 10.94 3.10
C ILE A 14 -9.81 12.06 2.52
N VAL A 15 -8.53 11.78 2.29
CA VAL A 15 -7.55 12.76 1.77
C VAL A 15 -7.41 12.67 0.24
N ALA A 16 -7.67 11.49 -0.33
CA ALA A 16 -7.77 11.29 -1.77
C ALA A 16 -8.68 10.08 -2.09
N ALA A 17 -9.32 10.10 -3.26
CA ALA A 17 -10.14 8.99 -3.73
C ALA A 17 -10.26 9.00 -5.26
N VAL A 18 -10.19 7.83 -5.89
CA VAL A 18 -10.24 7.66 -7.35
C VAL A 18 -11.04 6.41 -7.71
N PHE A 19 -11.98 6.55 -8.65
CA PHE A 19 -12.65 5.41 -9.29
C PHE A 19 -11.84 4.92 -10.49
N ARG A 20 -11.63 3.61 -10.56
CA ARG A 20 -10.91 2.94 -11.64
C ARG A 20 -11.70 1.73 -12.16
N PRO A 21 -11.50 1.30 -13.41
CA PRO A 21 -12.10 0.06 -13.91
C PRO A 21 -11.72 -1.15 -13.05
N GLN A 22 -10.44 -1.21 -12.65
CA GLN A 22 -9.84 -2.24 -11.79
C GLN A 22 -8.84 -1.62 -10.81
N GLU A 23 -8.43 -2.41 -9.82
CA GLU A 23 -7.31 -2.09 -8.95
C GLU A 23 -5.98 -2.34 -9.68
N ASP A 24 -5.15 -1.31 -9.79
CA ASP A 24 -3.89 -1.35 -10.53
C ASP A 24 -2.86 -0.38 -9.93
N THR A 25 -1.58 -0.60 -10.26
CA THR A 25 -0.46 0.21 -9.78
C THR A 25 -0.58 1.68 -10.20
N GLU A 26 -1.07 1.96 -11.41
CA GLU A 26 -1.31 3.33 -11.90
C GLU A 26 -2.35 4.06 -11.03
N GLY A 27 -3.42 3.36 -10.63
CA GLY A 27 -4.44 3.88 -9.74
C GLY A 27 -3.86 4.27 -8.38
N TYR A 28 -2.96 3.46 -7.83
CA TYR A 28 -2.26 3.81 -6.59
C TYR A 28 -1.34 5.02 -6.75
N PHE A 29 -0.55 5.11 -7.82
CA PHE A 29 0.29 6.29 -8.07
C PHE A 29 -0.55 7.56 -8.24
N LEU A 30 -1.68 7.48 -8.93
CA LEU A 30 -2.61 8.60 -9.08
C LEU A 30 -3.20 9.02 -7.74
N LEU A 31 -3.63 8.05 -6.91
CA LEU A 31 -4.15 8.30 -5.56
C LEU A 31 -3.09 8.97 -4.68
N THR A 32 -1.87 8.43 -4.65
CA THR A 32 -0.75 8.97 -3.87
C THR A 32 -0.39 10.38 -4.31
N ARG A 33 -0.34 10.63 -5.63
CA ARG A 33 -0.11 11.98 -6.17
C ARG A 33 -1.18 12.97 -5.70
N GLN A 34 -2.46 12.62 -5.80
CA GLN A 34 -3.56 13.48 -5.34
C GLN A 34 -3.47 13.77 -3.84
N MET A 35 -3.13 12.76 -3.03
CA MET A 35 -2.95 12.93 -1.59
C MET A 35 -1.82 13.92 -1.30
N ILE A 36 -0.65 13.75 -1.94
CA ILE A 36 0.52 14.63 -1.73
C ILE A 36 0.24 16.06 -2.18
N GLU A 37 -0.41 16.25 -3.31
CA GLU A 37 -0.75 17.59 -3.82
C GLU A 37 -1.74 18.34 -2.92
N ARG A 38 -2.59 17.64 -2.15
CA ARG A 38 -3.63 18.24 -1.31
C ARG A 38 -3.22 18.45 0.14
N GLU A 39 -2.65 17.44 0.76
CA GLU A 39 -2.39 17.41 2.21
C GLU A 39 -0.88 17.38 2.53
N GLY A 40 -0.02 17.21 1.52
CA GLY A 40 1.42 17.09 1.67
C GLY A 40 1.91 15.65 1.82
N ILE A 41 3.19 15.49 2.16
CA ILE A 41 3.84 14.18 2.26
C ILE A 41 3.47 13.52 3.60
N PRO A 42 2.79 12.36 3.59
CA PRO A 42 2.48 11.66 4.84
C PRO A 42 3.74 11.08 5.47
N MET A 43 3.74 10.94 6.80
CA MET A 43 4.85 10.33 7.53
C MET A 43 4.98 8.83 7.22
N SER A 44 3.85 8.13 7.10
CA SER A 44 3.79 6.71 6.76
C SER A 44 2.57 6.43 5.89
N ILE A 45 2.64 5.40 5.05
CA ILE A 45 1.53 4.95 4.20
C ILE A 45 1.25 3.50 4.51
N TYR A 46 -0.01 3.19 4.81
CA TYR A 46 -0.47 1.82 5.01
C TYR A 46 -1.30 1.40 3.80
N SER A 47 -0.90 0.31 3.15
CA SER A 47 -1.74 -0.40 2.20
C SER A 47 -2.20 -1.71 2.84
N ASP A 48 -3.34 -2.22 2.38
CA ASP A 48 -3.66 -3.62 2.62
C ASP A 48 -2.60 -4.52 1.95
N ARG A 49 -2.61 -5.82 2.27
CA ARG A 49 -1.63 -6.79 1.76
C ARG A 49 -1.89 -7.15 0.29
N HIS A 50 -2.28 -6.19 -0.54
CA HIS A 50 -2.55 -6.43 -1.94
C HIS A 50 -1.29 -6.92 -2.66
N MET A 51 -1.47 -7.90 -3.56
CA MET A 51 -0.36 -8.51 -4.30
C MET A 51 0.41 -7.52 -5.18
N ILE A 52 -0.15 -6.36 -5.48
CA ILE A 52 0.54 -5.28 -6.22
C ILE A 52 1.78 -4.78 -5.47
N PHE A 53 1.77 -4.83 -4.13
CA PHE A 53 2.88 -4.40 -3.28
C PHE A 53 3.73 -5.58 -2.74
N ARG A 54 3.49 -6.80 -3.20
CA ARG A 54 4.22 -8.00 -2.77
C ARG A 54 4.75 -8.77 -3.97
N SER A 55 6.00 -9.21 -3.92
CA SER A 55 6.47 -10.13 -4.96
C SER A 55 5.71 -11.45 -4.85
N PRO A 56 5.23 -12.05 -5.96
CA PRO A 56 4.67 -13.41 -5.95
C PRO A 56 5.63 -14.45 -5.36
N HIS A 57 6.92 -14.14 -5.33
CA HIS A 57 7.99 -14.99 -4.83
C HIS A 57 8.40 -14.70 -3.38
N ASP A 58 7.69 -13.84 -2.64
CA ASP A 58 8.01 -13.51 -1.24
C ASP A 58 7.56 -14.57 -0.22
N LYS A 59 7.16 -15.77 -0.66
CA LYS A 59 6.84 -16.87 0.26
C LYS A 59 8.13 -17.53 0.74
N LEU A 60 8.37 -17.44 2.05
CA LEU A 60 9.38 -18.23 2.73
C LEU A 60 9.02 -19.72 2.63
N THR A 61 10.03 -20.59 2.61
CA THR A 61 9.80 -22.01 2.84
C THR A 61 9.41 -22.25 4.31
N ILE A 62 8.74 -23.37 4.61
CA ILE A 62 8.32 -23.73 5.98
C ILE A 62 9.52 -23.70 6.95
N GLU A 63 10.68 -24.16 6.50
CA GLU A 63 11.92 -24.14 7.28
C GLU A 63 12.40 -22.71 7.57
N GLN A 64 12.29 -21.81 6.60
CA GLN A 64 12.67 -20.41 6.75
C GLN A 64 11.71 -19.64 7.67
N GLU A 65 10.41 -19.96 7.65
CA GLU A 65 9.42 -19.41 8.58
C GLU A 65 9.72 -19.84 10.02
N LEU A 66 9.99 -21.13 10.25
CA LEU A 66 10.35 -21.68 11.57
C LEU A 66 11.69 -21.12 12.10
N ALA A 67 12.62 -20.82 11.20
CA ALA A 67 13.90 -20.17 11.54
C ALA A 67 13.78 -18.65 11.79
N GLY A 68 12.59 -18.06 11.65
CA GLY A 68 12.37 -16.62 11.83
C GLY A 68 13.08 -15.76 10.77
N SER A 69 13.35 -16.31 9.59
CA SER A 69 14.02 -15.57 8.52
C SER A 69 13.14 -14.42 8.04
N PRO A 70 13.67 -13.18 7.90
CA PRO A 70 12.88 -12.07 7.39
C PRO A 70 12.55 -12.32 5.92
N SER A 71 11.26 -12.29 5.57
CA SER A 71 10.84 -12.22 4.17
C SER A 71 11.33 -10.89 3.59
N HIS A 72 11.92 -10.90 2.39
CA HIS A 72 12.50 -9.72 1.72
C HIS A 72 11.46 -8.68 1.29
N CYS A 73 10.25 -8.74 1.82
CA CYS A 73 9.14 -7.89 1.45
C CYS A 73 9.40 -6.46 1.96
N ARG A 74 9.95 -5.61 1.09
CA ARG A 74 10.01 -4.15 1.28
C ARG A 74 8.57 -3.62 1.22
N ASN A 75 7.88 -3.71 2.34
CA ASN A 75 6.64 -2.97 2.50
C ASN A 75 7.01 -1.48 2.41
N LEU A 76 6.38 -0.71 1.51
CA LEU A 76 6.46 0.76 1.55
C LEU A 76 5.90 1.34 2.88
N ALA A 77 5.35 0.48 3.75
CA ALA A 77 4.66 0.82 4.98
C ALA A 77 5.50 0.78 6.26
N LYS A 78 6.84 0.72 6.19
CA LYS A 78 7.69 0.68 7.39
C LYS A 78 8.89 1.59 7.30
N HIS A 79 8.68 2.87 7.57
CA HIS A 79 9.60 3.71 8.35
C HIS A 79 8.80 4.72 9.15
#